data_AF-A0A2M9EJT7-F1
#
_entry.id   AF-A0A2M9EJT7-F1
#
_cell.length_a   1.000
_cell.length_b   1.000
_cell.length_c   1.000
_cell.angle_alpha   90.00
_cell.angle_beta   90.00
_cell.angle_gamma   90.00
#
_symmetry.space_group_name_H-M   'P 1'
#
loop_
_entity.id
_entity.type
_entity.pdbx_description
1 polymer ?
#
loop_
_entity_poly.entity_id
_entity_poly.type
_entity_poly.pdbx_seq_one_letter_code
_entity_poly.pdbx_strand_id
1 'polypeptide(L)'
;MVHLLRNRAIYRQLAASSAWPPAALWVLWAVLDAAEIEQLRSAGVAVTRFAQGFDAADGAGLAAAIEIIGEHHPGQSIWVDGVRQD
;
A
#
# COMPACT_ATOMS: atom_id res chain seq x y z
N MET A 1 -1.16 2.55 11.03
CA MET A 1 -1.88 1.65 10.12
C MET A 1 -1.18 1.68 8.78
N VAL A 2 -0.92 0.51 8.22
CA VAL A 2 -0.21 0.34 6.95
C VAL A 2 -1.23 -0.01 5.88
N HIS A 3 -1.15 0.62 4.71
CA HIS A 3 -2.06 0.34 3.60
C HIS A 3 -1.32 -0.29 2.43
N LEU A 4 -1.79 -1.43 1.95
CA LEU A 4 -1.43 -2.01 0.66
C LEU A 4 -2.47 -1.61 -0.38
N LEU A 5 -2.02 -0.94 -1.45
CA LEU A 5 -2.84 -0.46 -2.55
C LEU A 5 -2.50 -1.26 -3.81
N ARG A 6 -3.51 -1.90 -4.41
CA ARG A 6 -3.32 -2.74 -5.60
C ARG A 6 -3.78 -2.08 -6.90
N ASN A 7 -4.52 -0.98 -6.82
CA ASN A 7 -4.92 -0.19 -7.98
C ASN A 7 -5.09 1.30 -7.65
N ARG A 8 -5.15 2.11 -8.71
CA ARG A 8 -5.26 3.57 -8.65
C ARG A 8 -6.60 4.06 -8.06
N ALA A 9 -7.69 3.32 -8.22
CA ALA A 9 -8.99 3.72 -7.69
C ALA A 9 -8.98 3.72 -6.15
N ILE A 10 -8.42 2.67 -5.54
CA ILE A 10 -8.31 2.58 -4.08
C ILE A 10 -7.36 3.63 -3.52
N TYR A 11 -6.24 3.93 -4.20
CA TYR A 11 -5.39 5.06 -3.83
C TYR A 11 -6.19 6.37 -3.74
N ARG A 12 -6.97 6.71 -4.77
CA ARG A 12 -7.78 7.94 -4.80
C ARG A 12 -8.81 7.96 -3.68
N GLN A 13 -9.45 6.82 -3.39
CA GLN A 13 -10.41 6.70 -2.31
C GLN A 13 -9.74 6.94 -0.95
N LEU A 14 -8.58 6.34 -0.70
CA LEU A 14 -7.82 6.56 0.54
C LEU A 14 -7.39 8.01 0.67
N ALA A 15 -6.85 8.60 -0.40
CA ALA A 15 -6.40 10.00 -0.42
C ALA A 15 -7.53 11.01 -0.18
N ALA A 16 -8.76 10.68 -0.54
CA ALA A 16 -9.95 11.50 -0.28
C ALA A 16 -10.61 11.24 1.09
N SER A 17 -10.14 10.23 1.84
CA SER A 17 -10.73 9.82 3.11
C SER A 17 -10.04 10.49 4.30
N SER A 18 -10.70 10.47 5.46
CA SER A 18 -10.11 10.90 6.74
C SER A 18 -8.99 9.99 7.26
N ALA A 19 -8.73 8.86 6.60
CA ALA A 19 -7.61 7.97 6.91
C ALA A 19 -6.27 8.46 6.34
N TRP A 20 -6.27 9.57 5.60
CA TRP A 20 -5.06 10.18 5.04
C TRP A 20 -4.41 11.22 6.01
N PRO A 21 -3.06 11.25 6.15
CA PRO A 21 -2.11 10.30 5.58
C PRO A 21 -1.97 9.04 6.46
N PRO A 22 -1.77 7.86 5.84
CA PRO A 22 -1.45 6.65 6.61
C PRO A 22 -0.01 6.68 7.13
N ALA A 23 0.31 5.78 8.06
CA ALA A 23 1.67 5.67 8.60
C ALA A 23 2.66 5.15 7.53
N ALA A 24 2.20 4.22 6.69
CA ALA A 24 2.95 3.75 5.53
C ALA A 24 2.00 3.32 4.40
N LEU A 25 2.45 3.57 3.16
CA LEU A 25 1.84 3.12 1.92
C LEU A 25 2.74 2.08 1.26
N TRP A 26 2.17 0.92 0.98
CA TRP A 26 2.74 -0.07 0.09
C TRP A 26 1.92 -0.09 -1.19
N VAL A 27 2.59 -0.01 -2.33
CA VAL A 27 1.92 0.08 -3.63
C VAL A 27 2.46 -0.96 -4.59
N LEU A 28 1.59 -1.58 -5.39
CA LEU A 28 2.02 -2.42 -6.49
C LEU A 28 2.64 -1.58 -7.62
N TRP A 29 3.46 -2.24 -8.45
CA TRP A 29 4.34 -1.60 -9.44
C TRP A 29 3.66 -0.52 -10.29
N ALA A 30 2.42 -0.75 -10.73
CA ALA A 30 1.68 0.10 -11.66
C ALA A 30 0.66 1.04 -10.99
N VAL A 31 0.61 1.10 -9.66
CA VAL A 31 -0.41 1.88 -8.94
C VAL A 31 -0.06 3.36 -8.93
N LEU A 32 1.20 3.69 -8.64
CA LEU A 32 1.75 5.04 -8.66
C LEU A 32 3.00 5.05 -9.53
N ASP A 33 3.21 6.14 -10.27
CA ASP A 33 4.47 6.37 -10.97
C ASP A 33 5.57 6.90 -10.04
N ALA A 34 6.79 7.01 -10.55
CA ALA A 34 7.94 7.44 -9.76
C ALA A 34 7.82 8.89 -9.27
N ALA A 35 7.22 9.78 -10.06
CA ALA A 35 7.06 11.18 -9.69
C ALA A 35 6.04 11.34 -8.55
N GLU A 36 4.94 10.59 -8.62
CA GLU A 36 3.92 10.55 -7.58
C GLU A 36 4.47 9.97 -6.27
N ILE A 37 5.27 8.90 -6.34
CA ILE A 37 5.93 8.32 -5.16
C ILE A 37 6.87 9.34 -4.52
N GLU A 38 7.66 10.04 -5.31
CA GLU A 38 8.60 11.04 -4.80
C GLU A 38 7.88 12.24 -4.19
N GLN A 39 6.78 12.68 -4.80
CA GLN A 39 5.93 13.73 -4.24
C GLN A 39 5.35 13.33 -2.89
N LEU A 40 4.86 12.09 -2.75
CA LEU A 40 4.34 11.58 -1.48
C LEU A 40 5.42 11.49 -0.40
N ARG A 41 6.62 11.03 -0.76
CA ARG A 41 7.76 10.99 0.16
C ARG A 41 8.20 12.38 0.60
N SER A 42 8.23 13.34 -0.33
CA SER A 42 8.51 14.75 -0.03
C SER A 42 7.46 15.37 0.89
N ALA A 43 6.21 14.89 0.82
CA ALA A 43 5.13 15.27 1.72
C ALA A 43 5.15 14.54 3.08
N GLY A 44 6.17 13.71 3.35
CA GLY A 44 6.35 12.99 4.61
C GLY A 44 5.63 11.65 4.70
N VAL A 45 5.05 11.14 3.61
CA VAL A 45 4.41 9.81 3.60
C VAL A 45 5.45 8.74 3.31
N ALA A 46 5.55 7.73 4.19
CA ALA A 46 6.42 6.58 3.96
C ALA A 46 5.83 5.70 2.86
N VAL A 47 6.43 5.70 1.66
CA VAL A 47 5.96 4.90 0.51
C VAL A 47 6.98 3.85 0.09
N THR A 48 6.55 2.59 0.01
CA THR A 48 7.30 1.47 -0.55
C THR A 48 6.58 0.91 -1.78
N ARG A 49 7.29 0.76 -2.89
CA ARG A 49 6.76 0.14 -4.11
C ARG A 49 7.32 -1.28 -4.26
N PHE A 50 6.44 -2.27 -4.47
CA PHE A 50 6.88 -3.61 -4.82
C PHE A 50 7.55 -3.63 -6.20
N ALA A 51 8.71 -4.28 -6.27
CA ALA A 51 9.48 -4.39 -7.51
C ALA A 51 8.78 -5.28 -8.56
N GLN A 52 7.99 -6.25 -8.10
CA GLN A 52 7.19 -7.12 -8.97
C GLN A 52 5.71 -6.83 -8.76
N GLY A 53 4.98 -6.69 -9.86
CA GLY A 53 3.53 -6.74 -9.81
C GLY A 53 3.09 -8.20 -9.73
N PHE A 54 2.19 -8.51 -8.81
CA PHE A 54 1.35 -9.70 -8.90
C PHE A 54 -0.04 -9.27 -9.34
N ASP A 55 -0.76 -10.17 -10.00
CA ASP A 55 -2.15 -9.91 -10.38
C ASP A 55 -2.99 -9.70 -9.12
N ALA A 56 -3.95 -8.78 -9.14
CA ALA A 56 -4.89 -8.63 -8.04
C ALA A 56 -5.72 -9.90 -7.78
N ALA A 57 -5.84 -10.79 -8.78
CA ALA A 57 -6.45 -12.12 -8.63
C ALA A 57 -5.48 -13.18 -8.06
N ASP A 58 -4.19 -12.90 -7.96
CA ASP A 58 -3.19 -13.81 -7.39
C ASP A 58 -3.22 -13.77 -5.86
N GLY A 59 -4.00 -14.69 -5.29
CA GLY A 59 -4.12 -14.82 -3.83
C GLY A 59 -2.81 -15.20 -3.15
N ALA A 60 -1.93 -15.95 -3.81
CA ALA A 60 -0.62 -16.33 -3.24
C ALA A 60 0.33 -15.12 -3.21
N GLY A 61 0.36 -14.34 -4.29
CA GLY A 61 1.08 -13.07 -4.35
C GLY A 61 0.61 -12.08 -3.28
N LEU A 62 -0.70 -11.99 -3.06
CA LEU A 62 -1.26 -11.13 -2.01
C LEU A 62 -0.86 -11.58 -0.60
N ALA A 63 -0.96 -12.88 -0.30
CA ALA A 63 -0.58 -13.41 1.00
C ALA A 63 0.90 -13.14 1.31
N ALA A 64 1.79 -13.38 0.34
CA ALA A 64 3.21 -13.10 0.48
C ALA A 64 3.49 -11.60 0.69
N ALA A 65 2.77 -10.71 0.00
CA ALA A 65 2.91 -9.27 0.19
C ALA A 65 2.47 -8.83 1.60
N ILE A 66 1.38 -9.40 2.13
CA ILE A 66 0.90 -9.12 3.50
C ILE A 66 1.93 -9.60 4.52
N GLU A 67 2.50 -10.79 4.35
CA GLU A 67 3.56 -11.33 5.21
C GLU A 67 4.78 -10.41 5.25
N ILE A 68 5.30 -10.01 4.08
CA ILE A 68 6.42 -9.06 3.97
C ILE A 68 6.13 -7.75 4.69
N ILE A 69 4.91 -7.20 4.53
CA ILE A 69 4.51 -5.97 5.21
C ILE A 69 4.48 -6.17 6.73
N GLY A 70 3.96 -7.30 7.20
CA GLY A 70 3.90 -7.66 8.61
C GLY A 70 5.28 -7.77 9.26
N GLU A 71 6.26 -8.34 8.55
CA GLU A 71 7.65 -8.40 8.99
C GLU A 71 8.28 -7.00 9.14
N HIS A 72 7.96 -6.07 8.23
CA HIS A 72 8.49 -4.70 8.26
C HIS A 72 7.79 -3.80 9.30
N HIS A 73 6.53 -4.08 9.62
CA HIS A 73 5.68 -3.25 10.48
C HIS A 73 5.05 -4.08 11.62
N PRO A 74 5.86 -4.68 12.51
CA PRO A 74 5.35 -5.56 13.56
C PRO A 74 4.36 -4.85 14.47
N GLY A 75 3.21 -5.49 14.72
CA GLY A 75 2.14 -4.97 15.58
C GLY A 75 1.26 -3.88 14.93
N GLN A 76 1.50 -3.51 13.67
CA GLN A 76 0.59 -2.62 12.94
C GLN A 76 -0.51 -3.39 12.22
N SER A 77 -1.72 -2.83 12.23
CA SER A 77 -2.80 -3.33 11.37
C SER A 77 -2.49 -3.04 9.90
N ILE A 78 -2.64 -4.08 9.07
CA ILE A 78 -2.49 -4.02 7.63
C ILE A 78 -3.88 -3.87 7.01
N TRP A 79 -4.02 -2.90 6.12
CA TRP A 79 -5.24 -2.65 5.36
C TRP A 79 -4.96 -2.94 3.89
N VAL A 80 -5.70 -3.87 3.31
CA VAL A 80 -5.61 -4.20 1.88
C VAL A 80 -6.86 -3.65 1.21
N ASP A 81 -6.67 -2.73 0.29
CA ASP A 81 -7.75 -2.06 -0.45
C ASP A 81 -8.90 -1.52 0.42
N GLY A 82 -8.58 -1.04 1.63
CA GLY A 82 -9.59 -0.51 2.57
C GLY A 82 -10.25 -1.56 3.46
N VAL A 83 -9.83 -2.83 3.39
CA VAL A 83 -10.26 -3.90 4.30
C VAL A 83 -9.12 -4.30 5.21
N ARG A 84 -9.35 -4.27 6.52
CA ARG A 84 -8.37 -4.70 7.52
C ARG A 84 -8.10 -6.21 7.39
N GLN A 85 -6.83 -6.58 7.48
CA GLN A 85 -6.38 -7.97 7.59
C GLN A 85 -6.07 -8.26 9.06
N ASP A 86 -6.50 -9.41 9.56
CA ASP A 86 -6.31 -9.87 10.94
C ASP A 86 -5.11 -10.80 11.08
#